data_AF-Q6LKM0-F1
#
_entry.id   AF-Q6LKM0-F1
#
_cell.length_a   1.000
_cell.length_b   1.000
_cell.length_c   1.000
_cell.angle_alpha   90.00
_cell.angle_beta   90.00
_cell.angle_gamma   90.00
#
_symmetry.space_group_name_H-M   'P 1'
#
loop_
_entity.id
_entity.type
_entity.pdbx_description
1 polymer ?
#
loop_
_entity_poly.entity_id
_entity_poly.type
_entity_poly.pdbx_seq_one_letter_code
_entity_poly.pdbx_strand_id
1 'polypeptide(L)'
;MKCFPRSLISLGIMTCCAASNAMPLSSSQTDSIADRLQSSTSYFQAQCHLTDTNSAIPTDCQYALLNLTHLDPAARSTYTLTLLGMGVESPYLLITRPHVLSKREIYLLDAPLNNNELADSELDYIESRVINDLSKNTRVRRSATAGNAPKIMEFVIHRRFNVERQGKGNVTLKYKVRYYSHSPFYATSGDKDKYVEIVLAEGSGVDMGMADSWSDIYRRWNTNSNTSYVYNEYLDTIDVDIQINDKAKLQSGQIYLNDLYPRMQDQVESKIDKETSTSIKIGLGAISPKFPIKDIEYSFTDKYSITNKKQFGLVTQTRPDGYNIRYENNKYGSQLDPENGFCNLGTADGWCWDYDERRGNPWNFDKLKNNNSLALSGLRPDFVAKIAAKPSTSGISTIDLTTTVKSLALFGHNRFFIGRRYKSGSQLYTSNTSANSNWKEDRDYEQLTYRDSFPITVDWNSPWFLGADSVTIQSTYLSQESPKCLTVVNNVEEQTDNLAFSDCIKGAKSQSFVFDAAHRYRSVANTEQCLDTTNGVLTLSNDCSAYYAKNTQIWSWQEPNNFANDVLFTINNDRTINAIDATTTPPSILTVNDNSNMPNSTIYTSQFSDFSQVNP
;
A
#
# COMPACT_ATOMS: atom_id res chain seq x y z
N MET A 1 -48.58 -51.68 -56.82
CA MET A 1 -47.31 -52.26 -57.31
C MET A 1 -46.28 -51.14 -57.36
N LYS A 2 -45.12 -51.12 -56.68
CA LYS A 2 -44.47 -52.01 -55.70
C LYS A 2 -43.73 -51.11 -54.67
N CYS A 3 -43.66 -51.65 -53.45
CA CYS A 3 -43.20 -51.14 -52.15
C CYS A 3 -41.84 -50.44 -52.06
N PHE A 4 -41.64 -49.59 -51.03
CA PHE A 4 -40.71 -49.88 -49.91
C PHE A 4 -41.28 -49.28 -48.58
N PRO A 5 -40.96 -49.86 -47.40
CA PRO A 5 -41.76 -49.75 -46.18
C PRO A 5 -41.13 -48.92 -45.05
N ARG A 6 -41.97 -48.68 -44.03
CA ARG A 6 -41.71 -48.16 -42.68
C ARG A 6 -40.68 -48.98 -41.90
N SER A 7 -39.88 -48.31 -41.07
CA SER A 7 -39.35 -48.72 -39.75
C SER A 7 -38.79 -47.46 -39.06
N LEU A 8 -39.47 -46.87 -38.07
CA LEU A 8 -39.24 -47.02 -36.62
C LEU A 8 -37.77 -46.90 -36.19
N ILE A 9 -37.44 -45.88 -35.39
CA ILE A 9 -36.59 -45.95 -34.17
C ILE A 9 -36.64 -44.61 -33.39
N SER A 10 -37.03 -44.72 -32.12
CA SER A 10 -36.67 -43.89 -30.94
C SER A 10 -37.15 -42.43 -30.82
N LEU A 11 -38.31 -42.26 -30.16
CA LEU A 11 -38.56 -41.11 -29.28
C LEU A 11 -38.13 -41.52 -27.86
N GLY A 12 -37.09 -40.87 -27.32
CA GLY A 12 -36.60 -41.05 -25.95
C GLY A 12 -36.50 -39.69 -25.26
N ILE A 13 -37.29 -39.54 -24.19
CA ILE A 13 -37.45 -38.36 -23.34
C ILE A 13 -36.15 -38.06 -22.58
N MET A 14 -35.76 -36.79 -22.47
CA MET A 14 -34.94 -36.30 -21.35
C MET A 14 -35.29 -34.86 -20.98
N THR A 15 -36.15 -34.78 -19.95
CA THR A 15 -36.09 -33.92 -18.76
C THR A 15 -35.52 -32.50 -18.85
N CYS A 16 -36.39 -31.57 -18.44
CA CYS A 16 -36.13 -30.21 -17.99
C CYS A 16 -34.81 -30.06 -17.22
N CYS A 17 -33.93 -29.19 -17.72
CA CYS A 17 -32.96 -28.50 -16.88
C CYS A 17 -33.52 -27.13 -16.50
N ALA A 18 -33.53 -26.91 -15.19
CA ALA A 18 -33.97 -25.70 -14.52
C ALA A 18 -33.21 -24.47 -15.00
N ALA A 19 -33.96 -23.36 -15.08
CA ALA A 19 -33.44 -22.02 -15.26
C ALA A 19 -32.37 -21.74 -14.19
N SER A 20 -31.13 -21.52 -14.63
CA SER A 20 -30.15 -20.80 -13.84
C SER A 20 -30.64 -19.36 -13.70
N ASN A 21 -30.95 -18.98 -12.46
CA ASN A 21 -31.27 -17.62 -12.06
C ASN A 21 -30.12 -16.67 -12.46
N ALA A 22 -30.25 -16.02 -13.62
CA ALA A 22 -29.60 -14.74 -13.85
C ALA A 22 -30.31 -13.75 -12.93
N MET A 23 -29.66 -13.35 -11.84
CA MET A 23 -30.14 -12.21 -11.08
C MET A 23 -30.12 -10.98 -12.00
N PRO A 24 -31.21 -10.20 -12.09
CA PRO A 24 -31.18 -8.96 -12.84
C PRO A 24 -30.25 -7.98 -12.10
N LEU A 25 -29.30 -7.39 -12.84
CA LEU A 25 -28.60 -6.20 -12.37
C LEU A 25 -29.66 -5.15 -12.01
N SER A 26 -29.65 -4.69 -10.76
CA SER A 26 -30.39 -3.50 -10.37
C SER A 26 -29.84 -2.31 -11.16
N SER A 27 -30.68 -1.67 -11.96
CA SER A 27 -30.50 -0.30 -12.47
C SER A 27 -30.17 0.65 -11.30
N SER A 28 -29.26 1.62 -11.35
CA SER A 28 -28.69 2.36 -12.47
C SER A 28 -27.45 3.13 -12.00
N GLN A 29 -26.27 2.67 -12.39
CA GLN A 29 -25.07 3.48 -12.62
C GLN A 29 -24.18 2.61 -13.50
N THR A 30 -24.11 2.93 -14.79
CA THR A 30 -23.13 2.34 -15.71
C THR A 30 -21.75 2.74 -15.21
N ASP A 31 -21.02 1.79 -14.62
CA ASP A 31 -19.64 1.99 -14.21
C ASP A 31 -18.77 1.92 -15.47
N SER A 32 -18.26 3.07 -15.90
CA SER A 32 -17.46 3.19 -17.13
C SER A 32 -16.21 2.31 -17.10
N ILE A 33 -15.67 2.00 -15.91
CA ILE A 33 -14.55 1.07 -15.75
C ILE A 33 -15.01 -0.36 -15.98
N ALA A 34 -16.18 -0.73 -15.44
CA ALA A 34 -16.74 -2.06 -15.66
C ALA A 34 -17.08 -2.30 -17.13
N ASP A 35 -17.72 -1.33 -17.77
CA ASP A 35 -18.06 -1.38 -19.20
C ASP A 35 -16.79 -1.45 -20.07
N ARG A 36 -15.74 -0.71 -19.70
CA ARG A 36 -14.45 -0.78 -20.40
C ARG A 36 -13.82 -2.17 -20.24
N LEU A 37 -13.69 -2.68 -19.02
CA LEU A 37 -13.08 -3.99 -18.77
C LEU A 37 -13.87 -5.13 -19.42
N GLN A 38 -15.20 -5.04 -19.44
CA GLN A 38 -16.08 -6.00 -20.11
C GLN A 38 -15.89 -6.00 -21.62
N SER A 39 -15.71 -4.83 -22.23
CA SER A 39 -15.56 -4.69 -23.68
C SER A 39 -14.14 -4.96 -24.18
N SER A 40 -13.12 -4.75 -23.34
CA SER A 40 -11.72 -4.79 -23.77
C SER A 40 -10.91 -5.97 -23.26
N THR A 41 -11.40 -6.71 -22.25
CA THR A 41 -10.64 -7.83 -21.65
C THR A 41 -11.44 -9.12 -21.59
N SER A 42 -10.77 -10.26 -21.80
CA SER A 42 -11.35 -11.60 -21.56
C SER A 42 -11.38 -11.99 -20.07
N TYR A 43 -10.88 -11.12 -19.19
CA TYR A 43 -10.73 -11.39 -17.76
C TYR A 43 -11.88 -10.84 -16.93
N PHE A 44 -12.88 -10.21 -17.54
CA PHE A 44 -14.00 -9.60 -16.84
C PHE A 44 -14.75 -10.62 -15.96
N GLN A 45 -14.87 -10.31 -14.67
CA GLN A 45 -15.59 -11.11 -13.68
C GLN A 45 -16.58 -10.22 -12.92
N ALA A 46 -17.86 -10.23 -13.29
CA ALA A 46 -18.87 -9.34 -12.72
C ALA A 46 -18.93 -9.37 -11.18
N GLN A 47 -18.75 -10.55 -10.57
CA GLN A 47 -18.74 -10.73 -9.12
C GLN A 47 -17.55 -10.06 -8.40
N CYS A 48 -16.55 -9.59 -9.15
CA CYS A 48 -15.35 -8.94 -8.63
C CYS A 48 -15.43 -7.41 -8.70
N HIS A 49 -16.57 -6.88 -9.15
CA HIS A 49 -16.92 -5.47 -9.07
C HIS A 49 -17.70 -5.26 -7.78
N LEU A 50 -17.04 -4.68 -6.79
CA LEU A 50 -17.51 -4.60 -5.41
C LEU A 50 -17.95 -3.17 -5.08
N THR A 51 -18.91 -3.09 -4.16
CA THR A 51 -19.35 -1.84 -3.52
C THR A 51 -19.18 -1.94 -2.01
N ASP A 52 -19.53 -0.89 -1.29
CA ASP A 52 -19.49 -0.80 0.18
C ASP A 52 -20.34 -1.87 0.91
N THR A 53 -21.23 -2.54 0.19
CA THR A 53 -22.04 -3.64 0.74
C THR A 53 -21.27 -4.94 0.92
N ASN A 54 -20.10 -5.08 0.28
CA ASN A 54 -19.29 -6.29 0.36
C ASN A 54 -18.42 -6.27 1.63
N SER A 55 -18.60 -7.26 2.51
CA SER A 55 -17.79 -7.42 3.73
C SER A 55 -16.46 -8.16 3.51
N ALA A 56 -16.29 -8.78 2.34
CA ALA A 56 -15.07 -9.49 1.94
C ALA A 56 -14.95 -9.57 0.41
N ILE A 57 -13.73 -9.75 -0.09
CA ILE A 57 -13.46 -10.01 -1.52
C ILE A 57 -13.75 -11.50 -1.82
N PRO A 58 -14.59 -11.83 -2.82
CA PRO A 58 -14.88 -13.22 -3.17
C PRO A 58 -13.61 -14.01 -3.54
N THR A 59 -13.53 -15.28 -3.15
CA THR A 59 -12.32 -16.12 -3.29
C THR A 59 -11.88 -16.37 -4.73
N ASP A 60 -12.83 -16.35 -5.67
CA ASP A 60 -12.58 -16.70 -7.08
C ASP A 60 -12.12 -15.50 -7.93
N CYS A 61 -11.98 -14.33 -7.29
CA CYS A 61 -11.60 -13.10 -7.94
C CYS A 61 -10.09 -13.00 -8.19
N GLN A 62 -9.72 -12.85 -9.47
CA GLN A 62 -8.33 -12.61 -9.88
C GLN A 62 -7.92 -11.15 -9.71
N TYR A 63 -8.90 -10.25 -9.76
CA TYR A 63 -8.81 -8.84 -9.40
C TYR A 63 -10.05 -8.47 -8.58
N ALA A 64 -10.02 -7.35 -7.87
CA ALA A 64 -11.21 -6.73 -7.30
C ALA A 64 -11.23 -5.26 -7.70
N LEU A 65 -12.34 -4.79 -8.25
CA LEU A 65 -12.57 -3.37 -8.55
C LEU A 65 -13.62 -2.85 -7.57
N LEU A 66 -13.23 -1.91 -6.72
CA LEU A 66 -14.13 -1.26 -5.79
C LEU A 66 -14.59 0.07 -6.37
N ASN A 67 -15.89 0.29 -6.42
CA ASN A 67 -16.49 1.58 -6.72
C ASN A 67 -17.13 2.12 -5.44
N LEU A 68 -16.51 3.14 -4.87
CA LEU A 68 -16.91 3.78 -3.61
C LEU A 68 -17.27 5.26 -3.82
N THR A 69 -17.58 5.64 -5.06
CA THR A 69 -17.88 7.04 -5.43
C THR A 69 -19.03 7.65 -4.63
N HIS A 70 -20.01 6.84 -4.22
CA HIS A 70 -21.16 7.26 -3.43
C HIS A 70 -20.86 7.53 -1.96
N LEU A 71 -19.73 7.03 -1.45
CA LEU A 71 -19.27 7.28 -0.09
C LEU A 71 -18.44 8.58 -0.02
N ASP A 72 -18.44 9.22 1.14
CA ASP A 72 -17.51 10.30 1.44
C ASP A 72 -16.09 9.77 1.77
N PRO A 73 -15.05 10.62 1.76
CA PRO A 73 -13.67 10.17 2.00
C PRO A 73 -13.47 9.39 3.31
N ALA A 74 -14.08 9.83 4.43
CA ALA A 74 -13.90 9.18 5.73
C ALA A 74 -14.56 7.80 5.78
N ALA A 75 -15.75 7.66 5.18
CA ALA A 75 -16.44 6.39 5.04
C ALA A 75 -15.65 5.42 4.14
N ARG A 76 -15.04 5.91 3.05
CA ARG A 76 -14.15 5.10 2.20
C ARG A 76 -12.94 4.58 2.97
N SER A 77 -12.28 5.46 3.73
CA SER A 77 -11.14 5.07 4.55
C SER A 77 -11.53 4.03 5.59
N THR A 78 -12.67 4.20 6.26
CA THR A 78 -13.18 3.23 7.24
C THR A 78 -13.48 1.89 6.59
N TYR A 79 -14.20 1.89 5.46
CA TYR A 79 -14.56 0.68 4.73
C TYR A 79 -13.33 -0.07 4.21
N THR A 80 -12.37 0.63 3.60
CA THR A 80 -11.13 0.02 3.09
C THR A 80 -10.19 -0.42 4.21
N LEU A 81 -10.18 0.28 5.35
CA LEU A 81 -9.50 -0.18 6.55
C LEU A 81 -10.08 -1.52 7.01
N THR A 82 -11.40 -1.65 7.03
CA THR A 82 -12.07 -2.92 7.35
C THR A 82 -11.77 -3.99 6.29
N LEU A 83 -11.75 -3.68 5.00
CA LEU A 83 -11.60 -4.71 3.95
C LEU A 83 -10.15 -5.15 3.73
N LEU A 84 -9.19 -4.22 3.83
CA LEU A 84 -7.79 -4.40 3.43
C LEU A 84 -6.82 -4.35 4.62
N GLY A 85 -7.28 -3.89 5.77
CA GLY A 85 -6.47 -3.53 6.93
C GLY A 85 -5.76 -2.17 6.79
N MET A 86 -5.97 -1.46 5.69
CA MET A 86 -5.38 -0.15 5.41
C MET A 86 -6.46 0.78 4.84
N GLY A 87 -6.70 1.91 5.52
CA GLY A 87 -7.69 2.89 5.10
C GLY A 87 -7.14 3.84 4.03
N VAL A 88 -7.89 3.97 2.93
CA VAL A 88 -7.62 4.89 1.82
C VAL A 88 -8.92 5.59 1.37
N GLU A 89 -8.78 6.82 0.87
CA GLU A 89 -9.94 7.68 0.55
C GLU A 89 -10.34 7.68 -0.94
N SER A 90 -9.62 6.89 -1.75
CA SER A 90 -9.81 6.86 -3.20
C SER A 90 -11.23 6.39 -3.59
N PRO A 91 -11.91 7.07 -4.53
CA PRO A 91 -13.24 6.69 -4.98
C PRO A 91 -13.25 5.35 -5.73
N TYR A 92 -12.16 5.01 -6.41
CA TYR A 92 -12.01 3.74 -7.11
C TYR A 92 -10.72 3.05 -6.71
N LEU A 93 -10.80 1.75 -6.42
CA LEU A 93 -9.63 0.93 -6.14
C LEU A 93 -9.63 -0.28 -7.07
N LEU A 94 -8.51 -0.51 -7.74
CA LEU A 94 -8.26 -1.79 -8.40
C LEU A 94 -7.22 -2.57 -7.60
N ILE A 95 -7.55 -3.80 -7.24
CA ILE A 95 -6.68 -4.70 -6.50
C ILE A 95 -6.39 -5.90 -7.39
N THR A 96 -5.14 -6.12 -7.75
CA THR A 96 -4.74 -7.32 -8.50
C THR A 96 -4.28 -8.41 -7.53
N ARG A 97 -4.64 -9.66 -7.82
CA ARG A 97 -4.31 -10.84 -6.98
C ARG A 97 -4.68 -10.63 -5.50
N PRO A 98 -5.93 -10.28 -5.18
CA PRO A 98 -6.36 -9.87 -3.84
C PRO A 98 -6.03 -10.89 -2.74
N HIS A 99 -5.99 -12.18 -3.08
CA HIS A 99 -5.75 -13.29 -2.15
C HIS A 99 -4.27 -13.71 -2.02
N VAL A 100 -3.35 -13.06 -2.74
CA VAL A 100 -1.91 -13.37 -2.69
C VAL A 100 -1.14 -12.14 -2.23
N LEU A 101 -1.08 -11.89 -0.92
CA LEU A 101 -0.49 -10.68 -0.33
C LEU A 101 0.86 -10.28 -0.91
N SER A 102 1.79 -11.23 -1.01
CA SER A 102 3.16 -10.98 -1.51
C SER A 102 3.22 -10.48 -2.95
N LYS A 103 2.10 -10.54 -3.68
CA LYS A 103 1.96 -10.12 -5.07
C LYS A 103 0.75 -9.20 -5.28
N ARG A 104 0.11 -8.75 -4.21
CA ARG A 104 -1.07 -7.91 -4.24
C ARG A 104 -0.64 -6.48 -4.54
N GLU A 105 -1.20 -5.90 -5.59
CA GLU A 105 -0.98 -4.49 -5.95
C GLU A 105 -2.31 -3.75 -5.88
N ILE A 106 -2.29 -2.56 -5.29
CA ILE A 106 -3.45 -1.70 -5.07
C ILE A 106 -3.25 -0.43 -5.89
N TYR A 107 -4.16 -0.18 -6.81
CA TYR A 107 -4.18 0.99 -7.67
C TYR A 107 -5.26 1.94 -7.15
N LEU A 108 -4.85 3.12 -6.71
CA LEU A 108 -5.76 4.16 -6.24
C LEU A 108 -6.08 5.10 -7.40
N LEU A 109 -7.34 5.09 -7.83
CA LEU A 109 -7.80 5.70 -9.06
C LEU A 109 -8.74 6.85 -8.72
N ASP A 110 -8.19 8.07 -8.67
CA ASP A 110 -8.99 9.25 -8.37
C ASP A 110 -9.51 9.86 -9.67
N ALA A 111 -10.83 9.86 -9.85
CA ALA A 111 -11.45 10.53 -10.98
C ALA A 111 -11.30 12.07 -10.85
N PRO A 112 -11.11 12.80 -11.97
CA PRO A 112 -11.12 14.25 -11.92
C PRO A 112 -12.45 14.79 -11.37
N LEU A 113 -12.32 15.77 -10.48
CA LEU A 113 -13.37 16.37 -9.63
C LEU A 113 -14.65 16.87 -10.33
N ASN A 114 -14.72 16.86 -11.67
CA ASN A 114 -15.73 17.61 -12.41
C ASN A 114 -16.85 16.78 -13.05
N ASN A 115 -16.78 15.44 -13.13
CA ASN A 115 -17.86 14.62 -13.70
C ASN A 115 -17.98 13.18 -13.13
N ASN A 116 -17.20 12.81 -12.11
CA ASN A 116 -17.08 11.42 -11.63
C ASN A 116 -16.68 10.39 -12.72
N GLU A 117 -16.19 10.85 -13.87
CA GLU A 117 -15.71 9.99 -14.96
C GLU A 117 -14.18 10.06 -15.01
N LEU A 118 -13.55 8.89 -15.10
CA LEU A 118 -12.11 8.78 -15.37
C LEU A 118 -11.84 9.20 -16.82
N ALA A 119 -10.71 9.88 -17.03
CA ALA A 119 -10.26 10.20 -18.38
C ALA A 119 -9.93 8.90 -19.15
N ASP A 120 -10.10 8.90 -20.47
CA ASP A 120 -9.77 7.75 -21.34
C ASP A 120 -8.33 7.25 -21.14
N SER A 121 -7.39 8.15 -20.87
CA SER A 121 -6.00 7.79 -20.58
C SER A 121 -5.81 6.98 -19.30
N GLU A 122 -6.66 7.20 -18.29
CA GLU A 122 -6.67 6.40 -17.06
C GLU A 122 -7.36 5.05 -17.30
N LEU A 123 -8.41 5.01 -18.12
CA LEU A 123 -9.07 3.77 -18.53
C LEU A 123 -8.14 2.86 -19.34
N ASP A 124 -7.39 3.41 -20.30
CA ASP A 124 -6.38 2.69 -21.07
C ASP A 124 -5.26 2.16 -20.16
N TYR A 125 -4.86 2.96 -19.16
CA TYR A 125 -3.88 2.53 -18.16
C TYR A 125 -4.41 1.35 -17.34
N ILE A 126 -5.62 1.44 -16.79
CA ILE A 126 -6.27 0.37 -16.03
C ILE A 126 -6.35 -0.91 -16.86
N GLU A 127 -6.85 -0.81 -18.09
CA GLU A 127 -6.95 -1.94 -19.01
C GLU A 127 -5.58 -2.59 -19.23
N SER A 128 -4.56 -1.78 -19.55
CA SER A 128 -3.21 -2.29 -19.78
C SER A 128 -2.64 -2.99 -18.55
N ARG A 129 -2.94 -2.52 -17.33
CA ARG A 129 -2.47 -3.12 -16.08
C ARG A 129 -3.19 -4.42 -15.76
N VAL A 130 -4.51 -4.43 -15.85
CA VAL A 130 -5.31 -5.66 -15.69
C VAL A 130 -4.83 -6.72 -16.68
N ILE A 131 -4.68 -6.37 -17.96
CA ILE A 131 -4.17 -7.30 -18.97
C ILE A 131 -2.74 -7.74 -18.63
N ASN A 132 -1.82 -6.83 -18.35
CA ASN A 132 -0.42 -7.19 -18.09
C ASN A 132 -0.24 -8.03 -16.81
N ASP A 133 -0.98 -7.73 -15.75
CA ASP A 133 -0.85 -8.43 -14.47
C ASP A 133 -1.54 -9.79 -14.47
N LEU A 134 -2.66 -9.92 -15.19
CA LEU A 134 -3.41 -11.18 -15.32
C LEU A 134 -2.86 -12.08 -16.45
N SER A 135 -2.35 -11.52 -17.56
CA SER A 135 -1.75 -12.29 -18.66
C SER A 135 -0.41 -12.92 -18.32
N LYS A 136 0.31 -12.40 -17.33
CA LYS A 136 1.55 -12.97 -16.78
C LYS A 136 1.32 -14.25 -15.95
N ASN A 137 0.44 -15.14 -16.42
CA ASN A 137 0.33 -16.51 -15.93
C ASN A 137 1.41 -17.47 -16.50
N THR A 138 2.46 -16.94 -17.13
CA THR A 138 3.47 -17.76 -17.83
C THR A 138 4.77 -17.94 -17.03
N ARG A 139 4.97 -19.19 -16.60
CA ARG A 139 6.22 -19.80 -16.09
C ARG A 139 6.88 -19.05 -14.93
N VAL A 140 6.42 -19.40 -13.73
CA VAL A 140 7.21 -19.29 -12.51
C VAL A 140 8.52 -20.05 -12.71
N ARG A 141 9.61 -19.34 -13.06
CA ARG A 141 10.95 -19.79 -12.73
C ARG A 141 10.93 -19.94 -11.21
N ARG A 142 11.14 -21.16 -10.72
CA ARG A 142 11.43 -21.45 -9.31
C ARG A 142 12.71 -20.68 -8.94
N SER A 143 12.64 -19.39 -8.64
CA SER A 143 13.59 -18.79 -7.74
C SER A 143 13.23 -19.34 -6.37
N ALA A 144 14.20 -20.02 -5.77
CA ALA A 144 14.07 -20.77 -4.53
C ALA A 144 13.92 -19.87 -3.29
N THR A 145 12.85 -19.08 -3.25
CA THR A 145 12.30 -18.42 -2.05
C THR A 145 10.78 -18.60 -1.94
N ALA A 146 10.16 -19.31 -2.89
CA ALA A 146 8.74 -19.68 -2.85
C ALA A 146 8.51 -20.77 -1.79
N GLY A 147 8.08 -20.36 -0.60
CA GLY A 147 7.67 -21.26 0.48
C GLY A 147 7.27 -20.57 1.77
N ASN A 148 7.78 -19.37 2.04
CA ASN A 148 7.44 -18.64 3.27
C ASN A 148 6.49 -17.49 2.91
N ALA A 149 5.33 -17.45 3.57
CA ALA A 149 4.48 -16.26 3.61
C ALA A 149 5.35 -15.03 3.94
N PRO A 150 5.03 -13.83 3.41
CA PRO A 150 5.77 -12.63 3.74
C PRO A 150 5.75 -12.46 5.27
N LYS A 151 6.94 -12.47 5.88
CA LYS A 151 7.12 -12.43 7.35
C LYS A 151 6.75 -11.07 7.96
N ILE A 152 6.52 -10.09 7.12
CA ILE A 152 6.07 -8.74 7.44
C ILE A 152 4.91 -8.38 6.52
N MET A 153 4.03 -7.50 6.98
CA MET A 153 2.92 -7.03 6.16
C MET A 153 3.38 -5.91 5.25
N GLU A 154 3.17 -6.08 3.95
CA GLU A 154 3.55 -5.12 2.91
C GLU A 154 2.34 -4.82 2.00
N PHE A 155 2.12 -3.53 1.74
CA PHE A 155 1.14 -3.03 0.79
C PHE A 155 1.86 -2.33 -0.34
N VAL A 156 1.51 -2.69 -1.58
CA VAL A 156 2.06 -2.07 -2.77
C VAL A 156 1.00 -1.17 -3.39
N ILE A 157 1.23 0.14 -3.37
CA ILE A 157 0.27 1.17 -3.76
C ILE A 157 0.77 1.88 -5.02
N HIS A 158 -0.07 1.92 -6.04
CA HIS A 158 0.20 2.64 -7.28
C HIS A 158 -0.58 3.95 -7.30
N ARG A 159 0.15 5.04 -7.57
CA ARG A 159 -0.42 6.37 -7.79
C ARG A 159 -0.04 6.90 -9.14
N ARG A 160 -1.03 7.48 -9.81
CA ARG A 160 -0.89 8.11 -11.11
C ARG A 160 -1.71 9.39 -11.16
N PHE A 161 -1.14 10.43 -11.73
CA PHE A 161 -1.86 11.67 -12.02
C PHE A 161 -1.23 12.39 -13.22
N ASN A 162 -2.03 13.18 -13.92
CA ASN A 162 -1.58 13.91 -15.10
C ASN A 162 -0.84 15.20 -14.72
N VAL A 163 0.17 15.53 -15.51
CA VAL A 163 0.93 16.78 -15.45
C VAL A 163 1.01 17.39 -16.84
N GLU A 164 1.55 18.60 -16.95
CA GLU A 164 1.53 19.43 -18.16
C GLU A 164 0.10 19.97 -18.47
N ARG A 165 0.01 21.21 -18.94
CA ARG A 165 -1.27 21.94 -19.11
C ARG A 165 -2.29 21.27 -20.04
N GLN A 166 -1.85 20.44 -20.99
CA GLN A 166 -2.73 19.67 -21.87
C GLN A 166 -2.98 18.25 -21.36
N GLY A 167 -2.43 17.88 -20.19
CA GLY A 167 -2.57 16.55 -19.59
C GLY A 167 -1.84 15.46 -20.38
N LYS A 168 -0.83 15.82 -21.18
CA LYS A 168 -0.04 14.85 -21.95
C LYS A 168 1.05 14.19 -21.12
N GLY A 169 1.53 14.90 -20.09
CA GLY A 169 2.46 14.35 -19.12
C GLY A 169 1.74 13.51 -18.07
N ASN A 170 2.48 12.60 -17.44
CA ASN A 170 1.98 11.82 -16.32
C ASN A 170 3.06 11.57 -15.27
N VAL A 171 2.62 11.36 -14.05
CA VAL A 171 3.45 10.91 -12.94
C VAL A 171 2.97 9.52 -12.57
N THR A 172 3.87 8.54 -12.49
CA THR A 172 3.53 7.17 -12.06
C THR A 172 4.50 6.73 -10.96
N LEU A 173 3.98 6.60 -9.75
CA LEU A 173 4.74 6.28 -8.53
C LEU A 173 4.21 4.99 -7.92
N LYS A 174 5.12 4.15 -7.42
CA LYS A 174 4.79 2.89 -6.77
C LYS A 174 5.39 2.84 -5.38
N TYR A 175 4.52 3.01 -4.38
CA TYR A 175 4.87 3.01 -2.97
C TYR A 175 4.78 1.61 -2.39
N LYS A 176 5.68 1.26 -1.49
CA LYS A 176 5.56 0.10 -0.60
C LYS A 176 5.40 0.59 0.82
N VAL A 177 4.39 0.10 1.51
CA VAL A 177 4.10 0.46 2.91
C VAL A 177 4.20 -0.81 3.73
N ARG A 178 5.12 -0.83 4.69
CA ARG A 178 5.38 -1.99 5.53
C ARG A 178 5.04 -1.73 6.97
N TYR A 179 4.48 -2.75 7.61
CA TYR A 179 4.12 -2.76 9.01
C TYR A 179 4.87 -3.89 9.71
N TYR A 180 5.67 -3.55 10.72
CA TYR A 180 6.45 -4.54 11.46
C TYR A 180 6.88 -4.00 12.83
N SER A 181 7.43 -4.88 13.67
CA SER A 181 8.15 -4.52 14.90
C SER A 181 9.55 -5.14 14.84
N HIS A 182 10.56 -4.46 15.41
CA HIS A 182 11.95 -4.97 15.34
C HIS A 182 12.17 -6.24 16.15
N SER A 183 11.36 -6.45 17.18
CA SER A 183 11.36 -7.64 18.02
C SER A 183 9.92 -8.01 18.37
N PRO A 184 9.63 -9.29 18.69
CA PRO A 184 8.33 -9.69 19.18
C PRO A 184 7.94 -8.92 20.45
N PHE A 185 6.65 -8.64 20.65
CA PHE A 185 6.18 -7.90 21.83
C PHE A 185 6.59 -8.56 23.16
N TYR A 186 6.68 -9.89 23.20
CA TYR A 186 7.06 -10.67 24.39
C TYR A 186 8.58 -10.78 24.60
N ALA A 187 9.42 -10.29 23.68
CA ALA A 187 10.87 -10.44 23.77
C ALA A 187 11.43 -9.79 25.05
N THR A 188 12.44 -10.38 25.68
CA THR A 188 13.05 -9.81 26.90
C THR A 188 14.06 -8.70 26.60
N SER A 189 14.56 -8.65 25.37
CA SER A 189 15.54 -7.67 24.90
C SER A 189 15.28 -7.32 23.43
N GLY A 190 15.82 -6.19 22.99
CA GLY A 190 15.58 -5.65 21.65
C GLY A 190 14.51 -4.57 21.63
N ASP A 191 14.42 -3.90 20.48
CA ASP A 191 13.43 -2.85 20.26
C ASP A 191 12.08 -3.47 19.89
N LYS A 192 11.03 -3.07 20.61
CA LYS A 192 9.65 -3.52 20.42
C LYS A 192 8.76 -2.45 19.81
N ASP A 193 9.34 -1.31 19.44
CA ASP A 193 8.61 -0.24 18.82
C ASP A 193 7.98 -0.74 17.51
N LYS A 194 6.84 -0.16 17.18
CA LYS A 194 6.02 -0.45 15.99
C LYS A 194 6.51 0.44 14.87
N TYR A 195 6.72 -0.11 13.68
CA TYR A 195 7.30 0.60 12.55
C TYR A 195 6.38 0.61 11.35
N VAL A 196 6.18 1.80 10.78
CA VAL A 196 5.62 2.01 9.46
C VAL A 196 6.72 2.54 8.56
N GLU A 197 7.09 1.75 7.55
CA GLU A 197 8.10 2.14 6.56
C GLU A 197 7.41 2.41 5.22
N ILE A 198 7.62 3.60 4.67
CA ILE A 198 7.11 4.01 3.37
C ILE A 198 8.29 4.14 2.41
N VAL A 199 8.25 3.35 1.34
CA VAL A 199 9.32 3.26 0.35
C VAL A 199 8.78 3.67 -1.01
N LEU A 200 9.49 4.55 -1.70
CA LEU A 200 9.31 4.82 -3.13
C LEU A 200 10.60 4.44 -3.85
N ALA A 201 10.57 3.33 -4.59
CA ALA A 201 11.73 2.82 -5.32
C ALA A 201 11.34 2.23 -6.70
N GLU A 202 10.06 2.24 -7.04
CA GLU A 202 9.49 1.69 -8.26
C GLU A 202 8.52 2.69 -8.90
N GLY A 203 8.17 2.46 -10.17
CA GLY A 203 7.41 3.40 -11.00
C GLY A 203 8.29 4.08 -12.05
N SER A 204 7.66 4.72 -13.05
CA SER A 204 8.37 5.43 -14.12
C SER A 204 8.80 6.85 -13.73
N GLY A 205 8.28 7.39 -12.62
CA GLY A 205 8.56 8.76 -12.20
C GLY A 205 7.70 9.78 -12.93
N VAL A 206 8.25 10.97 -13.13
CA VAL A 206 7.62 12.08 -13.84
C VAL A 206 7.95 12.02 -15.33
N ASP A 207 6.93 12.14 -16.17
CA ASP A 207 7.05 12.40 -17.60
C ASP A 207 6.27 13.67 -17.94
N MET A 208 6.93 14.68 -18.50
CA MET A 208 6.34 15.95 -18.90
C MET A 208 5.64 15.87 -20.27
N GLY A 209 5.60 14.69 -20.92
CA GLY A 209 4.91 14.46 -22.19
C GLY A 209 5.60 15.10 -23.39
N MET A 210 6.90 15.39 -23.27
CA MET A 210 7.66 16.14 -24.28
C MET A 210 8.30 15.27 -25.37
N ALA A 211 8.43 13.97 -25.16
CA ALA A 211 9.15 13.07 -26.09
C ALA A 211 8.50 13.01 -27.49
N ASP A 212 7.16 13.07 -27.55
CA ASP A 212 6.39 13.01 -28.80
C ASP A 212 5.94 14.39 -29.30
N SER A 213 6.46 15.48 -28.70
CA SER A 213 6.07 16.82 -29.12
C SER A 213 6.76 17.21 -30.42
N TRP A 214 5.97 17.57 -31.43
CA TRP A 214 6.43 18.06 -32.74
C TRP A 214 7.07 19.45 -32.67
N SER A 215 6.95 20.16 -31.55
CA SER A 215 7.46 21.51 -31.31
C SER A 215 7.71 21.72 -29.82
N ASP A 216 8.78 22.43 -29.45
CA ASP A 216 9.02 22.85 -28.05
C ASP A 216 8.20 24.11 -27.68
N ILE A 217 7.58 24.76 -28.68
CA ILE A 217 6.72 25.94 -28.51
C ILE A 217 5.27 25.48 -28.31
N TYR A 218 4.68 25.85 -27.18
CA TYR A 218 3.27 25.65 -26.87
C TYR A 218 2.40 26.64 -27.65
N ARG A 219 2.77 27.93 -27.62
CA ARG A 219 2.02 28.99 -28.29
C ARG A 219 2.92 30.12 -28.76
N ARG A 220 2.55 30.73 -29.88
CA ARG A 220 3.15 31.97 -30.36
C ARG A 220 2.09 32.92 -30.93
N TRP A 221 2.34 34.22 -30.85
CA TRP A 221 1.52 35.24 -31.52
C TRP A 221 2.39 36.39 -32.00
N ASN A 222 1.94 37.04 -33.06
CA ASN A 222 2.66 38.14 -33.70
C ASN A 222 1.96 39.46 -33.43
N THR A 223 2.75 40.50 -33.20
CA THR A 223 2.29 41.89 -33.18
C THR A 223 3.29 42.73 -33.98
N ASN A 224 2.86 43.24 -35.14
CA ASN A 224 3.74 43.89 -36.11
C ASN A 224 4.89 42.97 -36.55
N SER A 225 6.14 43.43 -36.42
CA SER A 225 7.35 42.67 -36.74
C SER A 225 7.91 41.90 -35.55
N ASN A 226 7.11 41.69 -34.49
CA ASN A 226 7.54 41.06 -33.25
C ASN A 226 6.69 39.83 -32.97
N THR A 227 7.28 38.82 -32.35
CA THR A 227 6.65 37.56 -31.99
C THR A 227 6.88 37.32 -30.51
N SER A 228 5.82 36.90 -29.81
CA SER A 228 5.87 36.40 -28.44
C SER A 228 5.70 34.89 -28.45
N TYR A 229 6.37 34.19 -27.54
CA TYR A 229 6.41 32.73 -27.42
C TYR A 229 6.13 32.31 -25.98
N VAL A 230 5.40 31.20 -25.85
CA VAL A 230 5.27 30.42 -24.62
C VAL A 230 5.68 28.99 -24.97
N TYR A 231 6.66 28.46 -24.25
CA TYR A 231 7.21 27.12 -24.50
C TYR A 231 6.44 26.06 -23.73
N ASN A 232 6.63 24.81 -24.14
CA ASN A 232 6.14 23.65 -23.38
C ASN A 232 6.84 23.57 -22.03
N GLU A 233 6.15 22.93 -21.10
CA GLU A 233 6.57 22.80 -19.72
C GLU A 233 7.66 21.74 -19.56
N TYR A 234 8.64 22.03 -18.71
CA TYR A 234 9.58 21.03 -18.20
C TYR A 234 9.60 21.03 -16.67
N LEU A 235 10.12 19.96 -16.09
CA LEU A 235 10.16 19.76 -14.66
C LEU A 235 11.14 20.72 -13.98
N ASP A 236 10.60 21.49 -13.04
CA ASP A 236 11.34 22.44 -12.22
C ASP A 236 11.67 21.81 -10.87
N THR A 237 10.64 21.33 -10.16
CA THR A 237 10.80 20.66 -8.88
C THR A 237 9.81 19.51 -8.72
N ILE A 238 10.21 18.43 -8.09
CA ILE A 238 9.30 17.43 -7.52
C ILE A 238 9.52 17.37 -6.01
N ASP A 239 8.43 17.43 -5.25
CA ASP A 239 8.41 17.44 -3.80
C ASP A 239 7.47 16.33 -3.31
N VAL A 240 7.96 15.48 -2.42
CA VAL A 240 7.14 14.49 -1.71
C VAL A 240 7.14 14.85 -0.24
N ASP A 241 5.94 15.13 0.26
CA ASP A 241 5.67 15.49 1.64
C ASP A 241 4.95 14.32 2.33
N ILE A 242 5.51 13.86 3.43
CA ILE A 242 4.97 12.78 4.25
C ILE A 242 4.62 13.40 5.60
N GLN A 243 3.35 13.59 5.89
CA GLN A 243 2.87 14.28 7.09
C GLN A 243 2.06 13.35 7.99
N ILE A 244 2.40 13.28 9.27
CA ILE A 244 1.66 12.50 10.28
C ILE A 244 0.65 13.42 10.94
N ASN A 245 -0.64 13.17 10.68
CA ASN A 245 -1.76 13.92 11.22
C ASN A 245 -2.16 13.43 12.62
N ASP A 246 -1.21 13.43 13.56
CA ASP A 246 -1.46 13.07 14.96
C ASP A 246 -0.55 13.87 15.90
N LYS A 247 -0.86 15.17 16.01
CA LYS A 247 -0.05 16.11 16.80
C LYS A 247 0.07 15.70 18.28
N ALA A 248 -0.98 15.10 18.85
CA ALA A 248 -0.98 14.70 20.26
C ALA A 248 0.03 13.58 20.51
N LYS A 249 0.04 12.52 19.68
CA LYS A 249 0.99 11.41 19.81
C LYS A 249 2.42 11.78 19.44
N LEU A 250 2.61 12.71 18.50
CA LEU A 250 3.93 13.26 18.18
C LEU A 250 4.50 14.06 19.35
N GLN A 251 3.69 14.93 19.96
CA GLN A 251 4.14 15.77 21.08
C GLN A 251 4.41 14.96 22.36
N SER A 252 3.67 13.88 22.59
CA SER A 252 3.91 12.97 23.72
C SER A 252 5.09 12.03 23.51
N GLY A 253 5.65 11.95 22.29
CA GLY A 253 6.70 11.00 21.92
C GLY A 253 6.20 9.56 21.75
N GLN A 254 4.88 9.35 21.70
CA GLN A 254 4.28 8.05 21.38
C GLN A 254 4.55 7.65 19.93
N ILE A 255 4.53 8.61 19.00
CA ILE A 255 4.97 8.46 17.62
C ILE A 255 6.18 9.36 17.41
N TYR A 256 7.17 8.87 16.68
CA TYR A 256 8.36 9.64 16.34
C TYR A 256 8.92 9.25 14.97
N LEU A 257 9.66 10.20 14.40
CA LEU A 257 10.35 10.05 13.12
C LEU A 257 11.66 9.32 13.36
N ASN A 258 11.80 8.12 12.81
CA ASN A 258 12.95 7.26 13.08
C ASN A 258 14.11 7.51 12.11
N ASP A 259 13.85 7.46 10.80
CA ASP A 259 14.90 7.70 9.80
C ASP A 259 14.34 8.06 8.43
N LEU A 260 15.18 8.71 7.62
CA LEU A 260 14.90 9.04 6.23
C LEU A 260 16.13 8.79 5.37
N TYR A 261 15.92 8.10 4.26
CA TYR A 261 16.89 7.93 3.19
C TYR A 261 16.28 8.35 1.85
N PRO A 262 17.05 8.93 0.92
CA PRO A 262 18.43 9.39 1.09
C PRO A 262 18.55 10.55 2.08
N ARG A 263 19.74 10.77 2.64
CA ARG A 263 20.06 11.97 3.42
C ARG A 263 20.72 13.01 2.51
N MET A 264 20.60 14.29 2.83
CA MET A 264 21.22 15.37 2.03
C MET A 264 22.73 15.17 1.81
N GLN A 265 23.45 14.60 2.79
CA GLN A 265 24.88 14.28 2.67
C GLN A 265 25.21 13.14 1.69
N ASP A 266 24.22 12.34 1.27
CA ASP A 266 24.44 11.23 0.34
C ASP A 266 24.57 11.70 -1.11
N GLN A 267 24.36 12.99 -1.39
CA GLN A 267 24.35 13.53 -2.73
C GLN A 267 25.77 13.80 -3.27
N VAL A 268 26.16 13.13 -4.36
CA VAL A 268 27.44 13.34 -5.06
C VAL A 268 27.22 13.71 -6.54
N GLU A 269 28.29 14.12 -7.24
CA GLU A 269 28.24 14.51 -8.67
C GLU A 269 27.87 13.38 -9.65
N SER A 270 27.86 12.13 -9.21
CA SER A 270 27.46 10.95 -9.97
C SER A 270 26.14 10.39 -9.42
N LYS A 271 25.44 9.61 -10.26
CA LYS A 271 24.32 8.80 -9.80
C LYS A 271 24.81 7.84 -8.70
N ILE A 272 24.04 7.70 -7.62
CA ILE A 272 24.29 6.70 -6.57
C ILE A 272 23.10 5.76 -6.50
N ASP A 273 23.38 4.46 -6.56
CA ASP A 273 22.44 3.42 -6.17
C ASP A 273 22.90 2.87 -4.80
N LYS A 274 22.07 2.99 -3.77
CA LYS A 274 22.37 2.53 -2.40
C LYS A 274 21.34 1.52 -1.93
N GLU A 275 21.78 0.64 -1.03
CA GLU A 275 20.97 -0.37 -0.38
C GLU A 275 20.82 -0.04 1.11
N THR A 276 19.59 -0.03 1.60
CA THR A 276 19.27 0.01 3.04
C THR A 276 18.81 -1.36 3.46
N SER A 277 19.51 -1.97 4.42
CA SER A 277 19.11 -3.24 5.01
C SER A 277 18.52 -2.99 6.40
N THR A 278 17.34 -3.54 6.65
CA THR A 278 16.71 -3.56 7.97
C THR A 278 16.70 -5.00 8.46
N SER A 279 17.32 -5.26 9.62
CA SER A 279 17.28 -6.55 10.30
C SER A 279 16.31 -6.49 11.48
N ILE A 280 15.41 -7.46 11.56
CA ILE A 280 14.41 -7.60 12.63
C ILE A 280 14.45 -9.02 13.19
N LYS A 281 14.06 -9.19 14.45
CA LYS A 281 13.83 -10.48 15.09
C LYS A 281 12.34 -10.77 15.03
N ILE A 282 11.96 -11.94 14.55
CA ILE A 282 10.57 -12.37 14.42
C ILE A 282 10.39 -13.71 15.11
N GLY A 283 9.34 -13.85 15.90
CA GLY A 283 8.93 -15.11 16.51
C GLY A 283 8.17 -15.96 15.50
N LEU A 284 8.87 -16.84 14.78
CA LEU A 284 8.23 -17.67 13.75
C LEU A 284 7.80 -19.01 14.34
N GLY A 285 6.61 -19.46 13.93
CA GLY A 285 6.16 -20.82 14.15
C GLY A 285 7.19 -21.82 13.65
N ALA A 286 7.42 -22.89 14.40
CA ALA A 286 8.07 -24.05 13.82
C ALA A 286 7.19 -24.64 12.69
N ILE A 287 7.62 -25.74 12.06
CA ILE A 287 6.88 -26.41 10.98
C ILE A 287 5.40 -26.73 11.36
N SER A 288 5.04 -26.72 12.65
CA SER A 288 3.69 -26.91 13.18
C SER A 288 3.29 -25.83 14.21
N PRO A 289 2.00 -25.40 14.22
CA PRO A 289 1.45 -24.40 15.16
C PRO A 289 1.39 -24.87 16.62
N LYS A 290 1.63 -26.16 16.88
CA LYS A 290 1.65 -26.76 18.22
C LYS A 290 3.02 -26.68 18.90
N PHE A 291 4.05 -26.20 18.21
CA PHE A 291 5.37 -25.99 18.79
C PHE A 291 5.56 -24.51 19.14
N PRO A 292 6.27 -24.22 20.24
CA PRO A 292 6.56 -22.84 20.60
C PRO A 292 7.39 -22.17 19.51
N ILE A 293 7.12 -20.89 19.28
CA ILE A 293 7.85 -20.08 18.30
C ILE A 293 9.32 -19.94 18.70
N LYS A 294 10.17 -19.81 17.67
CA LYS A 294 11.60 -19.49 17.86
C LYS A 294 11.89 -18.12 17.26
N ASP A 295 12.65 -17.32 17.98
CA ASP A 295 13.10 -16.02 17.49
C ASP A 295 14.16 -16.23 16.39
N ILE A 296 13.89 -15.70 15.20
CA ILE A 296 14.77 -15.79 14.04
C ILE A 296 15.07 -14.37 13.55
N GLU A 297 16.31 -14.11 13.17
CA GLU A 297 16.68 -12.86 12.51
C GLU A 297 16.26 -12.90 11.03
N TYR A 298 15.58 -11.84 10.60
CA TYR A 298 15.12 -11.63 9.24
C TYR A 298 15.60 -10.27 8.76
N SER A 299 16.22 -10.23 7.59
CA SER A 299 16.68 -8.99 6.98
C SER A 299 16.00 -8.78 5.63
N PHE A 300 15.59 -7.55 5.36
CA PHE A 300 15.12 -7.11 4.06
C PHE A 300 15.91 -5.89 3.59
N THR A 301 16.02 -5.73 2.29
CA THR A 301 16.87 -4.71 1.67
C THR A 301 16.08 -3.93 0.62
N ASP A 302 16.14 -2.61 0.72
CA ASP A 302 15.58 -1.69 -0.27
C ASP A 302 16.67 -0.96 -1.02
N LYS A 303 16.44 -0.76 -2.31
CA LYS A 303 17.32 0.01 -3.18
C LYS A 303 16.69 1.37 -3.42
N TYR A 304 17.46 2.43 -3.21
CA TYR A 304 17.09 3.76 -3.67
C TYR A 304 18.19 4.32 -4.58
N SER A 305 17.78 5.11 -5.56
CA SER A 305 18.67 5.77 -6.51
C SER A 305 18.61 7.28 -6.32
N ILE A 306 19.75 7.90 -6.07
CA ILE A 306 19.87 9.36 -6.14
C ILE A 306 20.28 9.75 -7.55
N THR A 307 19.46 10.61 -8.15
CA THR A 307 19.73 11.21 -9.45
C THR A 307 20.96 12.12 -9.41
N ASN A 308 21.69 12.19 -10.54
CA ASN A 308 22.88 13.02 -10.71
C ASN A 308 22.68 14.47 -10.21
N LYS A 309 23.51 14.90 -9.23
CA LYS A 309 23.52 16.26 -8.66
C LYS A 309 23.68 17.37 -9.70
N LYS A 310 24.27 17.09 -10.86
CA LYS A 310 24.40 18.06 -11.96
C LYS A 310 23.06 18.39 -12.62
N GLN A 311 22.09 17.48 -12.58
CA GLN A 311 20.77 17.67 -13.19
C GLN A 311 19.73 18.07 -12.14
N PHE A 312 19.66 17.35 -11.02
CA PHE A 312 18.75 17.64 -9.92
C PHE A 312 19.43 17.63 -8.55
N GLY A 313 19.12 18.66 -7.76
CA GLY A 313 19.51 18.86 -6.37
C GLY A 313 18.59 18.11 -5.43
N LEU A 314 19.12 17.33 -4.48
CA LEU A 314 18.32 16.71 -3.43
C LEU A 314 18.30 17.62 -2.19
N VAL A 315 17.10 17.93 -1.71
CA VAL A 315 16.85 18.64 -0.46
C VAL A 315 15.93 17.76 0.39
N THR A 316 16.45 17.26 1.51
CA THR A 316 15.66 16.45 2.45
C THR A 316 15.54 17.17 3.78
N GLN A 317 14.33 17.25 4.32
CA GLN A 317 14.06 17.87 5.61
C GLN A 317 13.25 16.93 6.50
N THR A 318 13.64 16.86 7.78
CA THR A 318 12.82 16.27 8.84
C THR A 318 12.12 17.40 9.59
N ARG A 319 10.80 17.43 9.55
CA ARG A 319 9.94 18.37 10.29
C ARG A 319 9.43 17.71 11.58
N PRO A 320 8.86 18.46 12.54
CA PRO A 320 8.28 17.86 13.74
C PRO A 320 7.13 16.89 13.47
N ASP A 321 6.46 17.03 12.33
CA ASP A 321 5.28 16.29 11.92
C ASP A 321 5.49 15.39 10.71
N GLY A 322 6.73 15.25 10.20
CA GLY A 322 6.95 14.42 9.02
C GLY A 322 8.27 14.64 8.29
N TYR A 323 8.32 14.13 7.07
CA TYR A 323 9.46 14.23 6.17
C TYR A 323 9.10 14.99 4.89
N ASN A 324 10.07 15.69 4.34
CA ASN A 324 9.97 16.32 3.04
C ASN A 324 11.18 15.92 2.18
N ILE A 325 10.91 15.42 0.97
CA ILE A 325 11.92 14.98 0.00
C ILE A 325 11.70 15.78 -1.27
N ARG A 326 12.61 16.69 -1.59
CA ARG A 326 12.50 17.56 -2.75
C ARG A 326 13.68 17.40 -3.68
N TYR A 327 13.39 17.29 -4.97
CA TYR A 327 14.37 17.38 -6.05
C TYR A 327 14.15 18.68 -6.84
N GLU A 328 15.20 19.48 -6.98
CA GLU A 328 15.18 20.78 -7.65
C GLU A 328 16.07 20.79 -8.90
N ASN A 329 15.63 21.41 -9.99
CA ASN A 329 16.38 21.43 -11.25
C ASN A 329 17.63 22.32 -11.13
N ASN A 330 18.80 21.71 -11.01
CA ASN A 330 20.07 22.42 -10.74
C ASN A 330 20.67 23.15 -11.95
N LYS A 331 20.11 22.99 -13.16
CA LYS A 331 20.63 23.65 -14.36
C LYS A 331 19.75 24.76 -14.88
N TYR A 332 18.45 24.53 -14.89
CA TYR A 332 17.48 25.37 -15.58
C TYR A 332 16.25 25.67 -14.72
N GLY A 333 16.36 25.42 -13.40
CA GLY A 333 15.27 25.63 -12.47
C GLY A 333 15.03 27.09 -12.12
N SER A 334 13.83 27.39 -11.66
CA SER A 334 13.38 28.74 -11.30
C SER A 334 13.99 29.28 -10.00
N GLN A 335 14.53 28.40 -9.17
CA GLN A 335 15.20 28.73 -7.90
C GLN A 335 16.62 29.29 -8.08
N LEU A 336 17.18 29.19 -9.28
CA LEU A 336 18.50 29.73 -9.62
C LEU A 336 18.36 31.18 -10.09
N ASP A 337 19.42 31.97 -9.90
CA ASP A 337 19.52 33.27 -10.59
C ASP A 337 19.36 33.05 -12.11
N PRO A 338 18.54 33.84 -12.83
CA PRO A 338 18.21 33.59 -14.23
C PRO A 338 19.43 33.32 -15.13
N GLU A 339 20.49 34.11 -14.98
CA GLU A 339 21.75 34.01 -15.72
C GLU A 339 22.47 32.66 -15.51
N ASN A 340 22.34 32.09 -14.32
CA ASN A 340 22.90 30.77 -13.97
C ASN A 340 21.91 29.62 -14.18
N GLY A 341 20.63 29.93 -14.40
CA GLY A 341 19.54 28.98 -14.56
C GLY A 341 19.04 28.89 -16.00
N PHE A 342 17.75 29.14 -16.19
CA PHE A 342 17.06 28.95 -17.46
C PHE A 342 17.63 29.81 -18.61
N CYS A 343 18.33 30.92 -18.35
CA CYS A 343 18.92 31.71 -19.44
C CYS A 343 20.05 30.99 -20.19
N ASN A 344 20.62 29.93 -19.60
CA ASN A 344 21.53 29.01 -20.31
C ASN A 344 20.84 28.16 -21.38
N LEU A 345 19.51 28.17 -21.44
CA LEU A 345 18.76 27.64 -22.59
C LEU A 345 18.73 28.62 -23.76
N GLY A 346 19.18 29.86 -23.61
CA GLY A 346 19.26 30.85 -24.68
C GLY A 346 20.28 30.49 -25.77
N THR A 347 20.30 31.26 -26.86
CA THR A 347 21.33 31.12 -27.91
C THR A 347 22.70 31.60 -27.45
N ALA A 348 22.75 32.59 -26.54
CA ALA A 348 23.96 33.03 -25.84
C ALA A 348 23.96 32.53 -24.39
N ASP A 349 24.98 31.75 -24.01
CA ASP A 349 25.11 31.21 -22.65
C ASP A 349 25.24 32.34 -21.62
N GLY A 350 24.51 32.23 -20.50
CA GLY A 350 24.51 33.22 -19.42
C GLY A 350 23.70 34.50 -19.67
N TRP A 351 23.13 34.68 -20.86
CA TRP A 351 22.35 35.88 -21.20
C TRP A 351 20.91 35.54 -21.54
N CYS A 352 19.96 36.22 -20.89
CA CYS A 352 18.54 36.06 -21.16
C CYS A 352 18.07 36.77 -22.45
N TRP A 353 18.99 37.31 -23.26
CA TRP A 353 18.72 37.97 -24.53
C TRP A 353 19.91 37.81 -25.49
N ASP A 354 19.63 37.82 -26.80
CA ASP A 354 20.66 37.77 -27.86
C ASP A 354 20.19 38.48 -29.14
N TYR A 355 21.13 38.81 -30.02
CA TYR A 355 20.81 39.18 -31.40
C TYR A 355 20.38 37.95 -32.18
N ASP A 356 19.35 38.11 -33.00
CA ASP A 356 18.71 36.97 -33.67
C ASP A 356 18.25 37.34 -35.09
N GLU A 357 17.76 36.33 -35.80
CA GLU A 357 17.09 36.46 -37.08
C GLU A 357 15.58 36.70 -36.92
N ARG A 358 14.90 37.09 -38.01
CA ARG A 358 13.47 37.44 -38.04
C ARG A 358 12.52 36.37 -37.49
N ARG A 359 12.95 35.11 -37.44
CA ARG A 359 12.15 33.96 -37.00
C ARG A 359 12.91 33.08 -36.01
N GLY A 360 13.92 33.64 -35.36
CA GLY A 360 14.67 32.89 -34.38
C GLY A 360 13.85 32.60 -33.13
N ASN A 361 14.21 31.50 -32.49
CA ASN A 361 13.60 31.01 -31.27
C ASN A 361 14.44 31.46 -30.08
N PRO A 362 13.84 32.14 -29.08
CA PRO A 362 14.60 32.61 -27.91
C PRO A 362 15.31 31.51 -27.11
N TRP A 363 14.80 30.27 -27.15
CA TRP A 363 15.33 29.15 -26.39
C TRP A 363 15.68 27.97 -27.27
N ASN A 364 16.76 27.30 -26.91
CA ASN A 364 17.27 26.07 -27.48
C ASN A 364 17.02 24.90 -26.52
N PHE A 365 15.88 24.23 -26.68
CA PHE A 365 15.49 23.07 -25.87
C PHE A 365 16.33 21.81 -26.16
N ASP A 366 17.17 21.78 -27.20
CA ASP A 366 18.14 20.70 -27.37
C ASP A 366 19.18 20.71 -26.25
N LYS A 367 19.50 21.90 -25.69
CA LYS A 367 20.34 22.00 -24.48
C LYS A 367 19.67 21.29 -23.29
N LEU A 368 18.36 21.45 -23.13
CA LEU A 368 17.59 20.76 -22.08
C LEU A 368 17.61 19.24 -22.30
N LYS A 369 17.31 18.77 -23.52
CA LYS A 369 17.31 17.35 -23.91
C LYS A 369 18.67 16.68 -23.69
N ASN A 370 19.76 17.35 -24.07
CA ASN A 370 21.11 16.81 -24.00
C ASN A 370 21.74 16.89 -22.60
N ASN A 371 21.47 17.96 -21.85
CA ASN A 371 22.18 18.25 -20.61
C ASN A 371 21.35 18.00 -19.34
N ASN A 372 20.02 17.97 -19.45
CA ASN A 372 19.10 17.73 -18.33
C ASN A 372 17.85 16.96 -18.77
N SER A 373 18.04 15.78 -19.38
CA SER A 373 16.95 14.94 -19.89
C SER A 373 15.91 14.52 -18.82
N LEU A 374 16.33 14.44 -17.55
CA LEU A 374 15.43 14.12 -16.43
C LEU A 374 14.41 15.22 -16.13
N ALA A 375 14.64 16.44 -16.61
CA ALA A 375 13.64 17.49 -16.56
C ALA A 375 12.48 17.25 -17.55
N LEU A 376 12.63 16.29 -18.48
CA LEU A 376 11.62 15.94 -19.46
C LEU A 376 10.91 14.64 -19.07
N SER A 377 11.65 13.60 -18.71
CA SER A 377 11.07 12.32 -18.31
C SER A 377 12.03 11.47 -17.47
N GLY A 378 11.46 10.67 -16.57
CA GLY A 378 12.15 9.61 -15.83
C GLY A 378 12.67 10.02 -14.44
N LEU A 379 12.49 11.27 -14.00
CA LEU A 379 12.85 11.64 -12.63
C LEU A 379 11.88 11.00 -11.64
N ARG A 380 12.40 10.24 -10.68
CA ARG A 380 11.63 9.62 -9.61
C ARG A 380 12.24 9.99 -8.25
N PRO A 381 11.44 10.46 -7.28
CA PRO A 381 11.96 10.85 -5.98
C PRO A 381 12.13 9.62 -5.10
N ASP A 382 13.18 8.84 -5.31
CA ASP A 382 13.37 7.60 -4.54
C ASP A 382 13.66 7.89 -3.06
N PHE A 383 12.96 7.22 -2.14
CA PHE A 383 13.17 7.35 -0.70
C PHE A 383 12.73 6.12 0.11
N VAL A 384 13.22 6.06 1.34
CA VAL A 384 12.76 5.18 2.43
C VAL A 384 12.53 6.06 3.66
N ALA A 385 11.28 6.19 4.08
CA ALA A 385 10.87 6.96 5.26
C ALA A 385 10.39 6.01 6.36
N LYS A 386 10.96 6.11 7.57
CA LYS A 386 10.66 5.24 8.70
C LYS A 386 10.00 6.02 9.83
N ILE A 387 8.77 5.66 10.15
CA ILE A 387 7.99 6.21 11.25
C ILE A 387 7.87 5.12 12.31
N ALA A 388 8.08 5.47 13.57
CA ALA A 388 8.03 4.53 14.68
C ALA A 388 7.02 4.97 15.75
N ALA A 389 6.47 4.02 16.48
CA ALA A 389 5.61 4.25 17.62
C ALA A 389 6.00 3.36 18.79
N LYS A 390 5.84 3.87 20.01
CA LYS A 390 6.11 3.09 21.23
C LYS A 390 5.18 1.87 21.33
N PRO A 391 5.56 0.80 22.03
CA PRO A 391 4.82 -0.47 22.00
C PRO A 391 3.41 -0.32 22.58
N SER A 392 3.25 0.56 23.57
CA SER A 392 1.97 0.90 24.22
C SER A 392 1.08 1.84 23.40
N THR A 393 1.55 2.33 22.25
CA THR A 393 0.78 3.25 21.41
C THR A 393 -0.40 2.53 20.79
N SER A 394 -1.59 3.12 20.90
CA SER A 394 -2.86 2.53 20.48
C SER A 394 -3.70 3.51 19.66
N GLY A 395 -4.76 2.99 19.05
CA GLY A 395 -5.69 3.75 18.24
C GLY A 395 -5.16 4.04 16.85
N ILE A 396 -5.81 4.98 16.17
CA ILE A 396 -5.59 5.26 14.75
C ILE A 396 -4.78 6.55 14.57
N SER A 397 -3.93 6.59 13.55
CA SER A 397 -3.29 7.82 13.05
C SER A 397 -3.35 7.84 11.52
N THR A 398 -3.36 9.05 10.95
CA THR A 398 -3.35 9.24 9.49
C THR A 398 -2.00 9.77 9.05
N ILE A 399 -1.49 9.26 7.93
CA ILE A 399 -0.26 9.71 7.29
C ILE A 399 -0.61 10.17 5.87
N ASP A 400 -0.45 11.46 5.61
CA ASP A 400 -0.70 12.06 4.30
C ASP A 400 0.56 11.99 3.45
N LEU A 401 0.42 11.47 2.24
CA LEU A 401 1.46 11.48 1.22
C LEU A 401 1.03 12.44 0.12
N THR A 402 1.65 13.61 0.08
CA THR A 402 1.47 14.60 -0.98
C THR A 402 2.66 14.56 -1.93
N THR A 403 2.41 14.38 -3.22
CA THR A 403 3.39 14.66 -4.27
C THR A 403 3.02 15.95 -4.98
N THR A 404 3.95 16.89 -5.03
CA THR A 404 3.81 18.16 -5.76
C THR A 404 4.86 18.23 -6.87
N VAL A 405 4.40 18.35 -8.10
CA VAL A 405 5.23 18.61 -9.28
C VAL A 405 5.05 20.05 -9.70
N LYS A 406 6.14 20.81 -9.70
CA LYS A 406 6.17 22.14 -10.30
C LYS A 406 6.87 22.07 -11.64
N SER A 407 6.26 22.68 -12.64
CA SER A 407 6.81 22.80 -13.99
C SER A 407 7.09 24.25 -14.33
N LEU A 408 7.98 24.46 -15.30
CA LEU A 408 8.32 25.76 -15.84
C LEU A 408 7.97 25.84 -17.31
N ALA A 409 7.16 26.81 -17.70
CA ALA A 409 6.95 27.21 -19.09
C ALA A 409 7.64 28.55 -19.33
N LEU A 410 8.74 28.53 -20.09
CA LEU A 410 9.48 29.75 -20.40
C LEU A 410 8.71 30.64 -21.38
N PHE A 411 8.78 31.94 -21.13
CA PHE A 411 8.32 32.96 -22.06
C PHE A 411 9.47 33.37 -22.97
N GLY A 412 9.14 34.03 -24.06
CA GLY A 412 10.15 34.74 -24.82
C GLY A 412 9.56 35.60 -25.90
N HIS A 413 10.41 36.39 -26.52
CA HIS A 413 10.05 37.17 -27.68
C HIS A 413 11.17 37.21 -28.70
N ASN A 414 10.81 37.43 -29.95
CA ASN A 414 11.72 37.84 -31.01
C ASN A 414 11.18 39.16 -31.57
N ARG A 415 11.96 40.25 -31.50
CA ARG A 415 11.51 41.58 -31.91
C ARG A 415 12.47 42.26 -32.86
N PHE A 416 11.92 43.06 -33.76
CA PHE A 416 12.71 43.93 -34.62
C PHE A 416 13.41 45.00 -33.79
N PHE A 417 14.72 45.11 -34.00
CA PHE A 417 15.58 46.14 -33.44
C PHE A 417 16.14 47.02 -34.58
N ILE A 418 16.43 48.28 -34.27
CA ILE A 418 16.93 49.25 -35.25
C ILE A 418 18.16 48.69 -35.98
N GLY A 419 18.21 48.89 -37.31
CA GLY A 419 19.31 48.41 -38.16
C GLY A 419 19.10 47.05 -38.81
N ARG A 420 17.84 46.62 -39.01
CA ARG A 420 17.48 45.30 -39.62
C ARG A 420 17.98 44.08 -38.83
N ARG A 421 18.14 44.23 -37.51
CA ARG A 421 18.53 43.13 -36.62
C ARG A 421 17.32 42.73 -35.78
N TYR A 422 17.20 41.46 -35.45
CA TYR A 422 16.23 41.03 -34.45
C TYR A 422 16.93 40.81 -33.12
N LYS A 423 16.16 40.85 -32.04
CA LYS A 423 16.61 40.48 -30.70
C LYS A 423 15.63 39.49 -30.11
N SER A 424 16.17 38.42 -29.53
CA SER A 424 15.42 37.49 -28.73
C SER A 424 15.63 37.79 -27.24
N GLY A 425 14.60 37.54 -26.43
CA GLY A 425 14.66 37.73 -24.98
C GLY A 425 13.67 36.87 -24.22
N SER A 426 13.83 36.80 -22.90
CA SER A 426 13.09 35.92 -21.99
C SER A 426 11.67 36.34 -21.65
N GLN A 427 11.31 37.60 -21.89
CA GLN A 427 9.98 38.13 -21.59
C GLN A 427 9.05 38.09 -22.78
N LEU A 428 7.74 38.19 -22.56
CA LEU A 428 6.79 38.40 -23.65
C LEU A 428 6.91 39.85 -24.17
N TYR A 429 6.82 40.04 -25.49
CA TYR A 429 6.83 41.40 -26.07
C TYR A 429 5.45 42.06 -26.05
N THR A 430 4.41 41.25 -26.20
CA THR A 430 3.01 41.66 -26.04
C THR A 430 2.30 40.64 -25.20
N SER A 431 1.52 41.07 -24.22
CA SER A 431 0.68 40.18 -23.41
C SER A 431 -0.42 39.49 -24.23
N ASN A 432 -0.91 38.35 -23.75
CA ASN A 432 -2.06 37.65 -24.33
C ASN A 432 -3.03 37.18 -23.25
N THR A 433 -3.49 38.16 -22.47
CA THR A 433 -4.42 37.95 -21.34
C THR A 433 -5.77 37.39 -21.76
N SER A 434 -6.14 37.54 -23.03
CA SER A 434 -7.33 36.91 -23.61
C SER A 434 -7.24 35.38 -23.70
N ALA A 435 -6.03 34.83 -23.84
CA ALA A 435 -5.79 33.39 -23.85
C ALA A 435 -5.47 32.84 -22.46
N ASN A 436 -4.67 33.57 -21.68
CA ASN A 436 -4.38 33.26 -20.28
C ASN A 436 -3.98 34.54 -19.54
N SER A 437 -4.68 34.86 -18.44
CA SER A 437 -4.47 36.09 -17.65
C SER A 437 -3.06 36.22 -17.05
N ASN A 438 -2.31 35.11 -16.94
CA ASN A 438 -0.94 35.08 -16.41
C ASN A 438 0.13 35.45 -17.45
N TRP A 439 -0.19 35.49 -18.75
CA TRP A 439 0.78 35.77 -19.80
C TRP A 439 0.95 37.28 -20.02
N LYS A 440 1.88 37.85 -19.25
CA LYS A 440 2.20 39.28 -19.18
C LYS A 440 3.65 39.56 -19.59
N GLU A 441 3.92 40.82 -19.95
CA GLU A 441 5.20 41.27 -20.51
C GLU A 441 6.33 41.39 -19.47
N ASP A 442 6.01 41.44 -18.19
CA ASP A 442 6.95 41.66 -17.08
C ASP A 442 7.47 40.37 -16.44
N ARG A 443 7.30 39.23 -17.12
CA ARG A 443 7.64 37.90 -16.60
C ARG A 443 8.47 37.11 -17.60
N ASP A 444 9.38 36.30 -17.08
CA ASP A 444 10.24 35.43 -17.89
C ASP A 444 9.66 34.02 -18.07
N TYR A 445 8.73 33.61 -17.21
CA TYR A 445 8.15 32.28 -17.21
C TYR A 445 6.79 32.23 -16.49
N GLU A 446 6.09 31.13 -16.68
CA GLU A 446 4.95 30.68 -15.89
C GLU A 446 5.33 29.40 -15.15
N GLN A 447 5.12 29.37 -13.84
CA GLN A 447 5.28 28.15 -13.05
C GLN A 447 3.90 27.53 -12.82
N LEU A 448 3.72 26.26 -13.18
CA LEU A 448 2.49 25.52 -12.94
C LEU A 448 2.74 24.48 -11.85
N THR A 449 1.72 24.19 -11.07
CA THR A 449 1.79 23.25 -9.95
C THR A 449 0.73 22.19 -10.10
N TYR A 450 1.17 20.94 -10.11
CA TYR A 450 0.34 19.75 -10.13
C TYR A 450 0.54 19.03 -8.80
N ARG A 451 -0.55 18.66 -8.16
CA ARG A 451 -0.51 18.05 -6.83
C ARG A 451 -1.40 16.83 -6.80
N ASP A 452 -0.87 15.77 -6.22
CA ASP A 452 -1.61 14.58 -5.84
C ASP A 452 -1.41 14.32 -4.34
N SER A 453 -2.45 13.87 -3.67
CA SER A 453 -2.37 13.53 -2.24
C SER A 453 -3.27 12.36 -1.92
N PHE A 454 -2.76 11.42 -1.14
CA PHE A 454 -3.56 10.34 -0.60
C PHE A 454 -3.17 10.07 0.86
N PRO A 455 -4.15 10.01 1.77
CA PRO A 455 -3.91 9.61 3.14
C PRO A 455 -3.86 8.08 3.28
N ILE A 456 -3.06 7.62 4.23
CA ILE A 456 -3.04 6.24 4.69
C ILE A 456 -3.39 6.23 6.18
N THR A 457 -4.39 5.42 6.53
CA THR A 457 -4.79 5.22 7.92
C THR A 457 -4.06 4.02 8.53
N VAL A 458 -3.45 4.23 9.69
CA VAL A 458 -2.70 3.22 10.46
C VAL A 458 -3.41 2.95 11.78
N ASP A 459 -3.81 1.70 12.02
CA ASP A 459 -4.25 1.22 13.33
C ASP A 459 -3.05 0.67 14.11
N TRP A 460 -2.61 1.37 15.16
CA TRP A 460 -1.51 0.93 16.02
C TRP A 460 -1.87 -0.30 16.86
N ASN A 461 -3.14 -0.68 16.96
CA ASN A 461 -3.59 -1.94 17.56
C ASN A 461 -3.60 -3.10 16.57
N SER A 462 -3.17 -2.89 15.32
CA SER A 462 -3.11 -3.94 14.30
C SER A 462 -2.21 -5.10 14.73
N PRO A 463 -2.58 -6.36 14.45
CA PRO A 463 -1.77 -7.51 14.84
C PRO A 463 -0.50 -7.62 13.98
N TRP A 464 -0.36 -6.78 12.96
CA TRP A 464 0.85 -6.69 12.12
C TRP A 464 2.08 -6.21 12.89
N PHE A 465 1.87 -5.59 14.05
CA PHE A 465 2.93 -5.14 14.94
C PHE A 465 3.31 -6.16 16.03
N LEU A 466 2.76 -7.38 16.00
CA LEU A 466 3.11 -8.40 17.01
C LEU A 466 4.59 -8.81 16.93
N GLY A 467 5.17 -8.80 15.72
CA GLY A 467 6.51 -9.32 15.47
C GLY A 467 6.61 -10.84 15.68
N ALA A 468 5.48 -11.55 15.70
CA ALA A 468 5.42 -12.99 15.90
C ALA A 468 4.19 -13.61 15.22
N ASP A 469 4.31 -14.88 14.84
CA ASP A 469 3.19 -15.70 14.40
C ASP A 469 2.25 -15.97 15.59
N SER A 470 0.96 -16.09 15.28
CA SER A 470 -0.05 -16.49 16.25
C SER A 470 -0.83 -17.68 15.75
N VAL A 471 -1.54 -18.33 16.67
CA VAL A 471 -2.27 -19.57 16.43
C VAL A 471 -3.65 -19.51 17.08
N THR A 472 -4.56 -20.32 16.58
CA THR A 472 -5.87 -20.56 17.17
C THR A 472 -5.86 -21.86 17.97
N ILE A 473 -6.73 -21.98 18.97
CA ILE A 473 -6.98 -23.22 19.72
C ILE A 473 -8.40 -23.68 19.37
N GLN A 474 -8.52 -24.79 18.65
CA GLN A 474 -9.79 -25.28 18.09
C GLN A 474 -10.26 -26.52 18.84
N SER A 475 -11.49 -26.51 19.35
CA SER A 475 -12.08 -27.68 20.02
C SER A 475 -12.54 -28.69 18.98
N THR A 476 -11.96 -29.90 18.97
CA THR A 476 -12.41 -30.96 18.05
C THR A 476 -13.79 -31.49 18.43
N TYR A 477 -14.10 -31.51 19.73
CA TYR A 477 -15.39 -31.94 20.27
C TYR A 477 -16.55 -31.05 19.78
N LEU A 478 -16.40 -29.74 19.87
CA LEU A 478 -17.43 -28.80 19.41
C LEU A 478 -17.42 -28.58 17.89
N SER A 479 -16.35 -28.99 17.19
CA SER A 479 -16.17 -28.74 15.76
C SER A 479 -16.71 -29.85 14.83
N GLN A 480 -17.80 -30.51 15.21
CA GLN A 480 -18.37 -31.60 14.39
C GLN A 480 -19.01 -31.08 13.08
N GLU A 481 -19.66 -29.91 13.14
CA GLU A 481 -20.38 -29.31 12.00
C GLU A 481 -19.71 -28.02 11.50
N SER A 482 -19.21 -27.18 12.41
CA SER A 482 -18.47 -25.95 12.10
C SER A 482 -17.27 -25.80 13.03
N PRO A 483 -16.13 -25.25 12.57
CA PRO A 483 -14.95 -25.10 13.42
C PRO A 483 -15.22 -24.12 14.58
N LYS A 484 -14.94 -24.54 15.82
CA LYS A 484 -15.11 -23.76 17.05
C LYS A 484 -13.77 -23.44 17.71
N CYS A 485 -13.49 -22.15 17.89
CA CYS A 485 -12.24 -21.62 18.39
C CYS A 485 -12.40 -21.06 19.81
N LEU A 486 -11.39 -21.27 20.66
CA LEU A 486 -11.29 -20.58 21.94
C LEU A 486 -11.20 -19.08 21.67
N THR A 487 -12.11 -18.33 22.27
CA THR A 487 -12.38 -16.92 21.98
C THR A 487 -12.37 -16.13 23.28
N VAL A 488 -11.64 -15.03 23.28
CA VAL A 488 -11.70 -14.00 24.29
C VAL A 488 -12.96 -13.16 24.07
N VAL A 489 -13.85 -13.17 25.05
CA VAL A 489 -15.12 -12.43 25.04
C VAL A 489 -15.00 -11.31 26.06
N ASN A 490 -14.93 -10.08 25.58
CA ASN A 490 -14.89 -8.91 26.44
C ASN A 490 -16.27 -8.70 27.06
N ASN A 491 -16.40 -8.87 28.38
CA ASN A 491 -17.64 -8.58 29.06
C ASN A 491 -17.67 -7.10 29.49
N VAL A 492 -18.44 -6.28 28.77
CA VAL A 492 -18.47 -4.82 28.96
C VAL A 492 -18.99 -4.42 30.35
N GLU A 493 -19.84 -5.25 30.96
CA GLU A 493 -20.42 -4.99 32.28
C GLU A 493 -19.47 -5.31 33.45
N GLU A 494 -18.55 -6.28 33.28
CA GLU A 494 -17.69 -6.78 34.36
C GLU A 494 -16.22 -6.34 34.23
N GLN A 495 -15.83 -5.72 33.11
CA GLN A 495 -14.43 -5.38 32.78
C GLN A 495 -13.47 -6.58 32.92
N THR A 496 -13.98 -7.79 32.68
CA THR A 496 -13.21 -9.03 32.71
C THR A 496 -13.27 -9.71 31.35
N ASP A 497 -12.10 -10.15 30.88
CA ASP A 497 -11.99 -10.93 29.66
C ASP A 497 -12.31 -12.39 29.99
N ASN A 498 -13.47 -12.86 29.53
CA ASN A 498 -13.92 -14.23 29.70
C ASN A 498 -13.52 -15.07 28.48
N LEU A 499 -13.50 -16.40 28.65
CA LEU A 499 -13.21 -17.33 27.57
C LEU A 499 -14.48 -18.10 27.17
N ALA A 500 -14.66 -18.32 25.87
CA ALA A 500 -15.76 -19.13 25.33
C ALA A 500 -15.33 -19.81 24.04
N PHE A 501 -16.08 -20.82 23.58
CA PHE A 501 -15.93 -21.36 22.23
C PHE A 501 -16.97 -20.72 21.30
N SER A 502 -16.50 -20.12 20.21
CA SER A 502 -17.35 -19.53 19.16
C SER A 502 -16.91 -20.00 17.78
N ASP A 503 -17.70 -19.73 16.74
CA ASP A 503 -17.28 -20.07 15.37
C ASP A 503 -15.94 -19.43 15.02
N CYS A 504 -15.05 -20.22 14.43
CA CYS A 504 -13.72 -19.76 14.06
C CYS A 504 -13.81 -18.68 12.97
N ILE A 505 -13.25 -17.51 13.26
CA ILE A 505 -13.12 -16.38 12.34
C ILE A 505 -11.64 -16.24 12.01
N LYS A 506 -11.30 -16.40 10.72
CA LYS A 506 -9.90 -16.29 10.26
C LYS A 506 -9.34 -14.92 10.60
N GLY A 507 -8.17 -14.91 11.24
CA GLY A 507 -7.47 -13.68 11.61
C GLY A 507 -8.04 -12.92 12.82
N ALA A 508 -9.14 -13.37 13.44
CA ALA A 508 -9.70 -12.66 14.58
C ALA A 508 -8.70 -12.56 15.75
N LYS A 509 -8.42 -11.33 16.20
CA LYS A 509 -7.53 -11.06 17.35
C LYS A 509 -8.02 -11.76 18.61
N SER A 510 -9.34 -11.79 18.83
CA SER A 510 -10.00 -12.45 19.97
C SER A 510 -9.83 -13.97 19.98
N GLN A 511 -9.47 -14.60 18.88
CA GLN A 511 -9.28 -16.06 18.80
C GLN A 511 -7.81 -16.46 18.63
N SER A 512 -6.91 -15.48 18.59
CA SER A 512 -5.51 -15.67 18.27
C SER A 512 -4.64 -15.55 19.52
N PHE A 513 -3.69 -16.47 19.63
CA PHE A 513 -2.74 -16.55 20.73
C PHE A 513 -1.32 -16.74 20.20
N VAL A 514 -0.33 -16.10 20.82
CA VAL A 514 1.08 -16.34 20.52
C VAL A 514 1.60 -17.41 21.47
N PHE A 515 2.02 -18.56 20.92
CA PHE A 515 2.64 -19.63 21.68
C PHE A 515 4.15 -19.38 21.81
N ASP A 516 4.52 -18.71 22.89
CA ASP A 516 5.88 -18.17 23.06
C ASP A 516 6.93 -19.22 23.42
N ALA A 517 8.21 -18.83 23.38
CA ALA A 517 9.34 -19.71 23.68
C ALA A 517 9.34 -20.26 25.13
N ALA A 518 8.58 -19.64 26.05
CA ALA A 518 8.39 -20.13 27.41
C ALA A 518 7.16 -21.05 27.53
N HIS A 519 6.62 -21.50 26.40
CA HIS A 519 5.44 -22.37 26.30
C HIS A 519 4.16 -21.74 26.88
N ARG A 520 3.99 -20.42 26.75
CA ARG A 520 2.75 -19.74 27.16
C ARG A 520 1.92 -19.36 25.96
N TYR A 521 0.60 -19.41 26.12
CA TYR A 521 -0.33 -18.81 25.18
C TYR A 521 -0.65 -17.38 25.61
N ARG A 522 -0.09 -16.40 24.90
CA ARG A 522 -0.36 -14.97 25.10
C ARG A 522 -1.50 -14.51 24.21
N SER A 523 -2.50 -13.83 24.74
CA SER A 523 -3.63 -13.34 23.96
C SER A 523 -3.19 -12.26 22.96
N VAL A 524 -3.68 -12.31 21.72
CA VAL A 524 -3.48 -11.23 20.74
C VAL A 524 -4.47 -10.09 20.96
N ALA A 525 -5.68 -10.37 21.48
CA ALA A 525 -6.65 -9.33 21.84
C ALA A 525 -6.12 -8.42 22.95
N ASN A 526 -5.32 -8.96 23.86
CA ASN A 526 -4.59 -8.21 24.87
C ASN A 526 -3.23 -8.87 25.13
N THR A 527 -2.17 -8.25 24.60
CA THR A 527 -0.81 -8.80 24.62
C THR A 527 -0.20 -8.95 26.01
N GLU A 528 -0.78 -8.30 27.02
CA GLU A 528 -0.36 -8.41 28.42
C GLU A 528 -1.00 -9.60 29.17
N GLN A 529 -1.89 -10.34 28.51
CA GLN A 529 -2.60 -11.47 29.11
C GLN A 529 -2.15 -12.84 28.60
N CYS A 530 -2.17 -13.82 29.50
CA CYS A 530 -1.73 -15.19 29.25
C CYS A 530 -2.80 -16.16 29.70
N LEU A 531 -2.98 -17.24 28.93
CA LEU A 531 -3.87 -18.33 29.29
C LEU A 531 -3.33 -19.05 30.53
N ASP A 532 -4.16 -19.15 31.57
CA ASP A 532 -3.78 -19.61 32.91
C ASP A 532 -4.82 -20.59 33.45
N THR A 533 -4.36 -21.62 34.17
CA THR A 533 -5.20 -22.62 34.84
C THR A 533 -5.11 -22.54 36.37
N THR A 534 -4.66 -21.40 36.92
CA THR A 534 -4.50 -21.21 38.37
C THR A 534 -5.79 -21.57 39.12
N ASN A 535 -5.64 -22.30 40.23
CA ASN A 535 -6.75 -22.81 41.06
C ASN A 535 -7.74 -23.72 40.31
N GLY A 536 -7.36 -24.32 39.18
CA GLY A 536 -8.24 -25.19 38.40
C GLY A 536 -9.35 -24.43 37.68
N VAL A 537 -9.11 -23.17 37.33
CA VAL A 537 -10.03 -22.34 36.54
C VAL A 537 -9.30 -21.81 35.32
N LEU A 538 -9.91 -21.93 34.14
CA LEU A 538 -9.36 -21.37 32.91
C LEU A 538 -9.63 -19.86 32.87
N THR A 539 -8.56 -19.06 32.83
CA THR A 539 -8.65 -17.60 32.84
C THR A 539 -7.59 -16.96 31.95
N LEU A 540 -7.73 -15.66 31.69
CA LEU A 540 -6.67 -14.80 31.16
C LEU A 540 -6.03 -14.01 32.31
N SER A 541 -4.79 -14.35 32.63
CA SER A 541 -4.03 -13.72 33.69
C SER A 541 -3.24 -12.54 33.16
N ASN A 542 -3.30 -11.40 33.86
CA ASN A 542 -2.43 -10.23 33.59
C ASN A 542 -0.98 -10.44 34.06
N ASP A 543 -0.69 -11.53 34.76
CA ASP A 543 0.67 -11.86 35.21
C ASP A 543 1.38 -12.74 34.18
N CYS A 544 1.89 -12.08 33.13
CA CYS A 544 2.66 -12.68 32.05
C CYS A 544 4.18 -12.44 32.19
N SER A 545 4.72 -12.57 33.40
CA SER A 545 6.12 -12.26 33.74
C SER A 545 7.12 -12.63 32.64
N ALA A 546 7.88 -11.66 32.13
CA ALA A 546 8.89 -11.94 31.11
C ALA A 546 10.05 -12.84 31.62
N TYR A 547 10.23 -12.95 32.93
CA TYR A 547 11.39 -13.59 33.56
C TYR A 547 11.18 -15.07 33.89
N TYR A 548 9.94 -15.49 34.13
CA TYR A 548 9.61 -16.90 34.41
C TYR A 548 8.15 -17.17 34.04
N ALA A 549 7.85 -18.41 33.65
CA ALA A 549 6.48 -18.87 33.42
C ALA A 549 6.01 -19.70 34.62
N LYS A 550 4.82 -19.42 35.14
CA LYS A 550 4.18 -20.27 36.15
C LYS A 550 3.82 -21.62 35.53
N ASN A 551 3.88 -22.70 36.30
CA ASN A 551 3.50 -24.02 35.81
C ASN A 551 2.05 -24.07 35.28
N THR A 552 1.15 -23.25 35.84
CA THR A 552 -0.24 -23.07 35.41
C THR A 552 -0.40 -22.29 34.10
N GLN A 553 0.68 -21.74 33.56
CA GLN A 553 0.74 -21.04 32.27
C GLN A 553 1.66 -21.75 31.26
N ILE A 554 2.36 -22.82 31.66
CA ILE A 554 3.21 -23.61 30.78
C ILE A 554 2.34 -24.70 30.16
N TRP A 555 2.07 -24.51 28.88
CA TRP A 555 1.20 -25.39 28.10
C TRP A 555 2.00 -26.41 27.30
N SER A 556 1.49 -27.63 27.30
CA SER A 556 2.06 -28.75 26.56
C SER A 556 0.99 -29.45 25.73
N TRP A 557 1.41 -30.00 24.60
CA TRP A 557 0.59 -30.86 23.76
C TRP A 557 1.01 -32.31 23.97
N GLN A 558 0.02 -33.19 24.18
CA GLN A 558 0.21 -34.63 24.25
C GLN A 558 -0.65 -35.27 23.17
N GLU A 559 -0.05 -36.15 22.34
CA GLU A 559 -0.76 -36.86 21.29
C GLU A 559 -1.64 -37.99 21.87
N PRO A 560 -2.99 -37.93 21.79
CA PRO A 560 -3.90 -39.03 22.02
C PRO A 560 -3.88 -39.94 20.80
N ASN A 561 -2.90 -40.83 20.73
CA ASN A 561 -2.87 -41.98 19.83
C ASN A 561 -2.96 -41.71 18.30
N ASN A 562 -2.96 -40.46 17.80
CA ASN A 562 -2.96 -40.10 16.36
C ASN A 562 -2.57 -38.63 16.13
N PHE A 563 -1.78 -38.35 15.08
CA PHE A 563 -1.23 -37.02 14.71
C PHE A 563 -2.22 -35.87 14.44
N ALA A 564 -3.54 -36.13 14.39
CA ALA A 564 -4.53 -35.13 13.96
C ALA A 564 -5.09 -34.27 15.11
N ASN A 565 -5.12 -34.81 16.33
CA ASN A 565 -5.94 -34.34 17.43
C ASN A 565 -5.12 -34.49 18.70
N ASP A 566 -4.96 -33.44 19.52
CA ASP A 566 -4.09 -33.47 20.71
C ASP A 566 -4.77 -32.99 21.98
N VAL A 567 -4.23 -33.36 23.14
CA VAL A 567 -4.65 -32.82 24.44
C VAL A 567 -3.74 -31.64 24.79
N LEU A 568 -4.36 -30.50 25.07
CA LEU A 568 -3.68 -29.27 25.50
C LEU A 568 -3.81 -29.14 27.03
N PHE A 569 -2.68 -29.10 27.75
CA PHE A 569 -2.70 -29.16 29.21
C PHE A 569 -1.57 -28.37 29.88
N THR A 570 -1.74 -28.11 31.18
CA THR A 570 -0.68 -27.66 32.09
C THR A 570 -0.42 -28.72 33.16
N ILE A 571 0.76 -28.70 33.77
CA ILE A 571 1.18 -29.70 34.78
C ILE A 571 1.20 -29.08 36.18
N ASN A 572 0.50 -29.70 37.12
CA ASN A 572 0.50 -29.32 38.52
C ASN A 572 1.70 -29.92 39.27
N ASN A 573 2.02 -29.34 40.43
CA ASN A 573 3.14 -29.81 41.27
C ASN A 573 2.97 -31.26 41.77
N ASP A 574 1.73 -31.73 41.88
CA ASP A 574 1.37 -33.10 42.28
C ASP A 574 1.35 -34.10 41.12
N ARG A 575 1.82 -33.68 39.92
CA ARG A 575 1.83 -34.44 38.66
C ARG A 575 0.45 -34.73 38.05
N THR A 576 -0.61 -34.14 38.59
CA THR A 576 -1.87 -34.08 37.83
C THR A 576 -1.73 -33.10 36.67
N ILE A 577 -2.54 -33.29 35.64
CA ILE A 577 -2.64 -32.37 34.52
C ILE A 577 -3.97 -31.64 34.54
N ASN A 578 -3.97 -30.38 34.14
CA ASN A 578 -5.17 -29.58 33.91
C ASN A 578 -5.40 -29.50 32.40
N ALA A 579 -6.46 -30.12 31.91
CA ALA A 579 -6.88 -29.98 30.52
C ALA A 579 -8.09 -29.05 30.44
N ILE A 580 -8.23 -28.32 29.33
CA ILE A 580 -9.43 -27.52 29.07
C ILE A 580 -10.58 -28.49 28.74
N ASP A 581 -11.73 -28.33 29.39
CA ASP A 581 -12.95 -29.05 29.07
C ASP A 581 -13.92 -28.15 28.31
N ALA A 582 -14.21 -28.52 27.06
CA ALA A 582 -15.12 -27.80 26.18
C ALA A 582 -16.62 -28.09 26.45
N THR A 583 -16.98 -28.95 27.41
CA THR A 583 -18.40 -29.29 27.66
C THR A 583 -19.19 -28.19 28.37
N THR A 584 -18.52 -27.26 29.06
CA THR A 584 -19.16 -26.19 29.83
C THR A 584 -19.07 -24.84 29.11
N THR A 585 -19.95 -23.90 29.48
CA THR A 585 -19.89 -22.50 29.00
C THR A 585 -20.05 -21.58 30.22
N PRO A 586 -18.99 -20.87 30.66
CA PRO A 586 -17.63 -20.85 30.10
C PRO A 586 -16.91 -22.21 30.22
N PRO A 587 -15.88 -22.47 29.39
CA PRO A 587 -15.08 -23.70 29.45
C PRO A 587 -14.39 -23.82 30.81
N SER A 588 -14.31 -25.05 31.31
CA SER A 588 -13.78 -25.37 32.65
C SER A 588 -12.45 -26.12 32.54
N ILE A 589 -11.84 -26.41 33.69
CA ILE A 589 -10.63 -27.25 33.77
C ILE A 589 -11.00 -28.63 34.32
N LEU A 590 -10.56 -29.65 33.60
CA LEU A 590 -10.59 -31.02 34.06
C LEU A 590 -9.20 -31.39 34.59
N THR A 591 -9.10 -31.63 35.91
CA THR A 591 -7.86 -32.09 36.55
C THR A 591 -7.86 -33.61 36.67
N VAL A 592 -6.88 -34.26 36.06
CA VAL A 592 -6.76 -35.72 36.03
C VAL A 592 -5.31 -36.19 36.15
N ASN A 593 -5.10 -37.47 36.40
CA ASN A 593 -3.75 -38.04 36.39
C ASN A 593 -3.18 -38.07 34.96
N ASP A 594 -1.88 -37.85 34.83
CA ASP A 594 -1.12 -37.85 33.56
C ASP A 594 -1.28 -39.13 32.71
N ASN A 595 -1.55 -40.27 33.35
CA ASN A 595 -1.71 -41.58 32.70
C ASN A 595 -3.17 -41.97 32.42
N SER A 596 -4.14 -41.08 32.70
CA SER A 596 -5.56 -41.39 32.51
C SER A 596 -6.00 -41.19 31.07
N ASN A 597 -7.02 -41.95 30.63
CA ASN A 597 -7.63 -41.72 29.33
C ASN A 597 -8.37 -40.38 29.33
N MET A 598 -8.01 -39.50 28.39
CA MET A 598 -8.61 -38.18 28.27
C MET A 598 -9.97 -38.27 27.54
N PRO A 599 -11.01 -37.56 28.02
CA PRO A 599 -12.29 -37.53 27.33
C PRO A 599 -12.17 -36.75 26.02
N ASN A 600 -13.07 -37.02 25.06
CA ASN A 600 -13.04 -36.34 23.76
C ASN A 600 -13.22 -34.82 23.88
N SER A 601 -13.82 -34.31 24.96
CA SER A 601 -14.04 -32.89 25.20
C SER A 601 -12.78 -32.08 25.48
N THR A 602 -11.64 -32.75 25.75
CA THR A 602 -10.34 -32.11 26.00
C THR A 602 -9.38 -32.21 24.81
N ILE A 603 -9.90 -32.61 23.64
CA ILE A 603 -9.12 -32.77 22.42
C ILE A 603 -9.21 -31.49 21.57
N TYR A 604 -8.05 -30.95 21.23
CA TYR A 604 -7.87 -29.72 20.49
C TYR A 604 -6.97 -29.90 19.27
N THR A 605 -7.10 -28.96 18.35
CA THR A 605 -6.13 -28.74 17.27
C THR A 605 -5.75 -27.27 17.22
N SER A 606 -4.72 -26.95 16.44
CA SER A 606 -4.22 -25.59 16.32
C SER A 606 -3.87 -25.28 14.88
N GLN A 607 -4.11 -24.04 14.47
CA GLN A 607 -3.79 -23.53 13.14
C GLN A 607 -3.18 -22.15 13.27
N PHE A 608 -2.21 -21.81 12.40
CA PHE A 608 -1.70 -20.45 12.32
C PHE A 608 -2.82 -19.47 11.98
N SER A 609 -2.90 -18.38 12.73
CA SER A 609 -3.79 -17.28 12.42
C SER A 609 -3.25 -16.53 11.22
N ASP A 610 -4.10 -16.32 10.23
CA ASP A 610 -3.76 -15.55 9.05
C ASP A 610 -4.27 -14.11 9.20
N PHE A 611 -3.37 -13.20 9.57
CA PHE A 611 -3.71 -11.79 9.72
C PHE A 611 -3.84 -11.04 8.38
N SER A 612 -3.63 -11.73 7.25
CA SER A 612 -3.81 -11.16 5.90
C SER A 612 -5.27 -11.01 5.49
N GLN A 613 -6.15 -11.83 6.08
CA GLN A 613 -7.59 -11.85 5.82
C GLN A 613 -8.36 -11.10 6.90
N VAL A 614 -7.66 -10.35 7.75
CA VAL A 614 -8.24 -9.63 8.87
C VAL A 614 -9.03 -8.46 8.35
N ASN A 615 -10.32 -8.50 8.65
CA ASN A 615 -11.07 -7.28 8.92
C ASN A 615 -10.69 -6.84 10.35
N PRO A 616 -9.90 -5.76 10.55
CA PRO A 616 -9.35 -5.38 11.86
C PRO A 616 -10.40 -5.10 12.93
#